data_AF-A0A4W6CRW1-F1
#
_entry.id   AF-A0A4W6CRW1-F1
#
_cell.length_a   1.000
_cell.length_b   1.000
_cell.length_c   1.000
_cell.angle_alpha   90.00
_cell.angle_beta   90.00
_cell.angle_gamma   90.00
#
_symmetry.space_group_name_H-M   'P 1'
#
loop_
_entity.id
_entity.type
_entity.pdbx_description
1 polymer ?
#
loop_
_entity_poly.entity_id
_entity_poly.type
_entity_poly.pdbx_seq_one_letter_code
_entity_poly.pdbx_strand_id
1 'polypeptide(L)'
;MLFTCSSAPWTVNESVTDIFSSRHHRTCLSPQLSPAGITMFSRIFQRNINTTEKYKDIISKSSLISSGSPALYQLRPKKEKIGNLTRMTVGEQNPEKKNKTILFVGETGAGKSTLVNALFNCSMGVKFEDNIWFEIVEKEERSQYESQTSDVIVYEIFDFKEKTLPYSLTIIDTPGYGDTTGNEKDAAVSQRLFDLFSSDDGVHEIIAVGLVMKASENRLSDRLRYVFDSVVSLFGKDLEKNIIALITHSDGRKPENVLQALHAANIKCAKNERKQPLYFLFDNQQSKQRKQETDMVLKNAWKVTGRGMSQFTDFLEKSGPQKLMTTVEVLNSRIRLTACINNLQDRIKLIELKQTEITQTQEALKKHEQEMKKNEEFTVEFEEVFKDKETIDGGKWWLVFFKGAITCKVCEENCHYPCTMVPSPEKCVVVKGGHCTVCTRKCPASDHVKEEKLYVNKTRRVRRIVKEMKEKYEKNKAESEKKSSLLENLEKEMKDLTAEKTRWLEESYQHVVRLEQIALNVDSVSTHVHLDFLIEKMKEKGDTEKVQKLEEMRKRVDEGTRAGLRYMFGKLAAGKPVKETVK
;
A
#
# COMPACT_ATOMS: atom_id res chain seq x y z
N MET A 1 -15.09 67.42 -26.48
CA MET A 1 -13.71 67.94 -26.50
C MET A 1 -12.89 67.16 -25.48
N LEU A 2 -11.94 66.40 -26.03
CA LEU A 2 -10.67 65.89 -25.49
C LEU A 2 -10.21 66.15 -24.03
N PHE A 3 -9.48 65.13 -23.52
CA PHE A 3 -8.42 65.12 -22.49
C PHE A 3 -8.87 65.21 -21.01
N THR A 4 -8.27 64.55 -20.01
CA THR A 4 -7.14 63.60 -19.86
C THR A 4 -7.22 63.04 -18.43
N CYS A 5 -6.74 61.81 -18.23
CA CYS A 5 -6.46 61.23 -16.91
C CYS A 5 -5.13 61.79 -16.37
N SER A 6 -5.08 62.19 -15.09
CA SER A 6 -3.81 62.40 -14.36
C SER A 6 -3.82 61.60 -13.06
N SER A 7 -2.83 60.72 -12.95
CA SER A 7 -2.51 59.84 -11.84
C SER A 7 -1.72 60.55 -10.73
N ALA A 8 -2.05 60.27 -9.46
CA ALA A 8 -1.10 60.25 -8.34
C ALA A 8 -1.68 59.40 -7.17
N PRO A 9 -0.83 58.76 -6.34
CA PRO A 9 -1.17 57.55 -5.59
C PRO A 9 -1.55 57.83 -4.14
N TRP A 10 -2.52 57.10 -3.60
CA TRP A 10 -2.81 57.10 -2.16
C TRP A 10 -2.05 55.98 -1.46
N THR A 11 -1.14 56.39 -0.59
CA THR A 11 -0.39 55.57 0.34
C THR A 11 -1.30 55.07 1.47
N VAL A 12 -1.11 53.81 1.85
CA VAL A 12 -1.81 53.13 2.94
C VAL A 12 -1.26 53.60 4.28
N ASN A 13 -2.07 54.27 5.11
CA ASN A 13 -2.01 54.19 6.58
C ASN A 13 -3.12 55.01 7.26
N GLU A 14 -4.36 54.53 7.28
CA GLU A 14 -5.36 54.98 8.28
C GLU A 14 -6.25 53.80 8.71
N SER A 15 -6.51 53.72 10.02
CA SER A 15 -7.38 52.75 10.67
C SER A 15 -8.83 52.91 10.20
N VAL A 16 -9.43 51.81 9.73
CA VAL A 16 -10.82 51.73 9.20
C VAL A 16 -11.89 52.14 10.24
N THR A 17 -11.52 52.31 11.51
CA THR A 17 -12.38 52.83 12.58
C THR A 17 -12.62 54.35 12.52
N ASP A 18 -11.75 55.13 11.88
CA ASP A 18 -11.86 56.61 11.93
C ASP A 18 -12.79 57.23 10.88
N ILE A 19 -13.21 56.45 9.87
CA ILE A 19 -14.08 56.93 8.79
C ILE A 19 -15.50 57.29 9.29
N PHE A 20 -15.93 56.81 10.45
CA PHE A 20 -17.30 57.03 10.95
C PHE A 20 -17.41 57.87 12.24
N SER A 21 -16.31 58.39 12.80
CA SER A 21 -16.31 59.13 14.07
C SER A 21 -16.49 60.65 13.92
N SER A 22 -16.13 61.26 12.77
CA SER A 22 -16.23 62.72 12.62
C SER A 22 -17.57 63.16 12.03
N ARG A 23 -18.24 64.09 12.72
CA ARG A 23 -19.50 64.75 12.30
C ARG A 23 -19.35 65.64 11.04
N HIS A 24 -18.21 65.60 10.35
CA HIS A 24 -17.92 66.43 9.17
C HIS A 24 -17.81 65.67 7.84
N HIS A 25 -17.88 64.34 7.82
CA HIS A 25 -17.87 63.56 6.57
C HIS A 25 -19.26 63.09 6.07
N ARG A 26 -20.36 63.58 6.65
CA ARG A 26 -21.72 63.20 6.23
C ARG A 26 -22.18 63.75 4.87
N THR A 27 -21.36 64.51 4.14
CA THR A 27 -21.80 65.22 2.93
C THR A 27 -21.12 64.79 1.62
N CYS A 28 -20.21 63.81 1.62
CA CYS A 28 -19.59 63.34 0.38
C CYS A 28 -19.43 61.82 0.31
N LEU A 29 -20.52 61.06 0.48
CA LEU A 29 -20.63 59.67 0.02
C LEU A 29 -22.11 59.26 0.01
N SER A 30 -22.84 59.70 -1.03
CA SER A 30 -24.00 59.05 -1.65
C SER A 30 -24.73 60.09 -2.53
N PRO A 31 -25.06 59.74 -3.78
CA PRO A 31 -26.30 59.00 -3.96
C PRO A 31 -26.13 57.89 -5.00
N GLN A 32 -26.11 56.64 -4.58
CA GLN A 32 -26.39 55.53 -5.52
C GLN A 32 -26.77 54.18 -4.88
N LEU A 33 -27.19 54.15 -3.61
CA LEU A 33 -27.76 52.93 -3.02
C LEU A 33 -29.13 53.25 -2.41
N SER A 34 -30.15 52.51 -2.85
CA SER A 34 -31.50 52.57 -2.27
C SER A 34 -31.46 52.18 -0.78
N PRO A 35 -32.51 52.49 0.01
CA PRO A 35 -32.61 52.02 1.41
C PRO A 35 -32.43 50.49 1.54
N ALA A 36 -32.86 49.73 0.53
CA ALA A 36 -32.61 48.30 0.42
C ALA A 36 -31.11 47.97 0.21
N GLY A 37 -30.41 48.76 -0.61
CA GLY A 37 -28.96 48.66 -0.81
C GLY A 37 -28.16 48.91 0.47
N ILE A 38 -28.47 49.97 1.23
CA ILE A 38 -27.81 50.28 2.51
C ILE A 38 -28.04 49.15 3.53
N THR A 39 -29.27 48.62 3.60
CA THR A 39 -29.61 47.48 4.46
C THR A 39 -28.86 46.21 4.06
N MET A 40 -28.69 45.96 2.75
CA MET A 40 -27.94 44.83 2.22
C MET A 40 -26.45 44.93 2.54
N PHE A 41 -25.84 46.11 2.36
CA PHE A 41 -24.43 46.36 2.70
C PHE A 41 -24.16 46.20 4.20
N SER A 42 -25.03 46.75 5.06
CA SER A 42 -24.92 46.58 6.51
C SER A 42 -25.02 45.09 6.93
N ARG A 43 -25.94 44.33 6.34
CA ARG A 43 -26.07 42.88 6.59
C ARG A 43 -24.85 42.08 6.13
N ILE A 44 -24.27 42.41 4.98
CA ILE A 44 -23.05 41.74 4.47
C ILE A 44 -21.86 42.06 5.38
N PHE A 45 -21.70 43.33 5.79
CA PHE A 45 -20.61 43.76 6.67
C PHE A 45 -20.69 43.10 8.06
N GLN A 46 -21.88 43.11 8.67
CA GLN A 46 -22.11 42.50 9.99
C GLN A 46 -21.93 40.97 9.95
N ARG A 47 -22.29 40.33 8.84
CA ARG A 47 -22.04 38.91 8.61
C ARG A 47 -20.54 38.59 8.51
N ASN A 48 -19.77 39.40 7.77
CA ASN A 48 -18.34 39.21 7.64
C ASN A 48 -17.63 39.34 9.00
N ILE A 49 -18.01 40.32 9.83
CA ILE A 49 -17.47 40.46 11.19
C ILE A 49 -17.77 39.21 12.04
N ASN A 50 -19.01 38.72 12.02
CA ASN A 50 -19.41 37.53 12.78
C ASN A 50 -18.66 36.27 12.33
N THR A 51 -18.42 36.10 11.02
CA THR A 51 -17.59 35.01 10.52
C THR A 51 -16.14 35.13 11.00
N THR A 52 -15.53 36.32 10.88
CA THR A 52 -14.15 36.54 11.29
C THR A 52 -13.95 36.30 12.78
N GLU A 53 -14.90 36.70 13.63
CA GLU A 53 -14.84 36.40 15.06
C GLU A 53 -15.05 34.90 15.36
N LYS A 54 -15.97 34.22 14.66
CA LYS A 54 -16.18 32.76 14.82
C LYS A 54 -14.89 31.97 14.57
N TYR A 55 -14.16 32.29 13.49
CA TYR A 55 -12.97 31.52 13.09
C TYR A 55 -11.64 32.21 13.39
N LYS A 56 -11.64 33.24 14.25
CA LYS A 56 -10.50 34.12 14.51
C LYS A 56 -9.21 33.39 14.87
N ASP A 57 -9.31 32.40 15.75
CA ASP A 57 -8.15 31.62 16.21
C ASP A 57 -7.50 30.85 15.04
N ILE A 58 -8.30 30.15 14.24
CA ILE A 58 -7.80 29.36 13.11
C ILE A 58 -7.30 30.27 11.98
N ILE A 59 -8.01 31.37 11.69
CA ILE A 59 -7.57 32.36 10.70
C ILE A 59 -6.21 32.94 11.09
N SER A 60 -5.99 33.25 12.37
CA SER A 60 -4.70 33.78 12.85
C SER A 60 -3.53 32.81 12.69
N LYS A 61 -3.81 31.50 12.64
CA LYS A 61 -2.84 30.42 12.45
C LYS A 61 -2.72 29.97 10.99
N SER A 62 -3.45 30.61 10.07
CA SER A 62 -3.52 30.25 8.66
C SER A 62 -2.92 31.33 7.77
N SER A 63 -2.43 30.95 6.59
CA SER A 63 -2.03 31.89 5.54
C SER A 63 -3.14 32.05 4.50
N LEU A 64 -3.49 33.29 4.14
CA LEU A 64 -4.46 33.56 3.09
C LEU A 64 -3.91 33.14 1.72
N ILE A 65 -4.59 32.21 1.05
CA ILE A 65 -4.30 31.79 -0.32
C ILE A 65 -4.98 32.72 -1.33
N SER A 66 -6.25 33.06 -1.09
CA SER A 66 -7.05 33.90 -1.98
C SER A 66 -8.09 34.68 -1.19
N SER A 67 -8.18 35.99 -1.43
CA SER A 67 -9.15 36.89 -0.81
C SER A 67 -10.54 36.89 -1.47
N GLY A 68 -10.80 35.95 -2.37
CA GLY A 68 -12.04 35.89 -3.12
C GLY A 68 -13.26 35.41 -2.31
N SER A 69 -14.27 34.90 -3.00
CA SER A 69 -15.53 34.42 -2.42
C SER A 69 -15.67 32.94 -2.73
N PRO A 70 -15.41 31.99 -1.81
CA PRO A 70 -14.96 32.21 -0.45
C PRO A 70 -13.48 32.61 -0.36
N ALA A 71 -13.12 33.22 0.78
CA ALA A 71 -11.73 33.47 1.12
C ALA A 71 -11.06 32.13 1.49
N LEU A 72 -9.94 31.82 0.86
CA LEU A 72 -9.24 30.54 1.01
C LEU A 72 -8.06 30.71 1.98
N TYR A 73 -8.03 29.90 3.02
CA TYR A 73 -6.98 29.90 4.03
C TYR A 73 -6.26 28.55 4.06
N GLN A 74 -4.93 28.57 3.94
CA GLN A 74 -4.10 27.40 4.20
C GLN A 74 -3.80 27.34 5.69
N LEU A 75 -4.33 26.33 6.37
CA LEU A 75 -3.91 25.98 7.72
C LEU A 75 -2.78 24.96 7.61
N ARG A 76 -1.69 25.15 8.37
CA ARG A 76 -0.57 24.21 8.42
C ARG A 76 -0.70 23.34 9.68
N PRO A 77 -1.06 22.05 9.55
CA PRO A 77 -1.11 21.14 10.69
C PRO A 77 0.28 20.96 11.32
N LYS A 78 0.31 20.52 12.58
CA LYS A 78 1.54 20.06 13.21
C LYS A 78 1.99 18.78 12.50
N LYS A 79 3.16 18.83 11.87
CA LYS A 79 3.75 17.71 11.13
C LYS A 79 4.66 16.89 12.03
N GLU A 80 4.37 15.60 12.16
CA GLU A 80 5.18 14.64 12.89
C GLU A 80 5.53 13.45 11.98
N LYS A 81 6.71 12.86 12.17
CA LYS A 81 7.09 11.61 11.50
C LYS A 81 7.02 10.46 12.49
N ILE A 82 6.27 9.41 12.13
CA ILE A 82 6.16 8.18 12.92
C ILE A 82 6.67 7.04 12.06
N GLY A 83 7.90 6.60 12.33
CA GLY A 83 8.62 5.73 11.42
C GLY A 83 8.70 6.36 10.03
N ASN A 84 8.08 5.72 9.05
CA ASN A 84 8.05 6.21 7.67
C ASN A 84 6.77 7.01 7.30
N LEU A 85 5.84 7.16 8.24
CA LEU A 85 4.55 7.79 7.98
C LEU A 85 4.57 9.26 8.42
N THR A 86 3.79 10.07 7.71
CA THR A 86 3.60 11.47 8.06
C THR A 86 2.27 11.63 8.78
N ARG A 87 2.30 12.17 9.99
CA ARG A 87 1.11 12.54 10.76
C ARG A 87 0.96 14.06 10.74
N MET A 88 -0.26 14.52 10.47
CA MET A 88 -0.65 15.92 10.36
C MET A 88 -1.77 16.18 11.36
N THR A 89 -1.47 16.87 12.45
CA THR A 89 -2.41 17.05 13.56
C THR A 89 -2.94 18.48 13.61
N VAL A 90 -4.26 18.63 13.75
CA VAL A 90 -4.94 19.91 13.96
C VAL A 90 -5.82 19.81 15.21
N GLY A 91 -5.69 20.80 16.10
CA GLY A 91 -6.39 20.82 17.39
C GLY A 91 -5.65 20.03 18.46
N GLU A 92 -6.28 19.90 19.63
CA GLU A 92 -5.72 19.21 20.80
C GLU A 92 -6.54 17.95 21.10
N GLN A 93 -5.84 16.83 21.33
CA GLN A 93 -6.47 15.55 21.63
C GLN A 93 -7.21 15.62 22.97
N ASN A 94 -8.49 15.23 22.97
CA ASN A 94 -9.26 15.01 24.19
C ASN A 94 -9.39 13.49 24.42
N PRO A 95 -8.75 12.92 25.47
CA PRO A 95 -8.82 11.49 25.76
C PRO A 95 -10.22 10.94 26.02
N GLU A 96 -11.15 11.80 26.48
CA GLU A 96 -12.53 11.40 26.77
C GLU A 96 -13.39 11.28 25.49
N LYS A 97 -12.91 11.84 24.38
CA LYS A 97 -13.64 11.85 23.13
C LYS A 97 -13.29 10.65 22.27
N LYS A 98 -14.33 9.98 21.76
CA LYS A 98 -14.16 8.88 20.82
C LYS A 98 -13.45 9.39 19.56
N ASN A 99 -12.55 8.59 19.01
CA ASN A 99 -11.90 8.85 17.72
C ASN A 99 -12.47 7.91 16.65
N LYS A 100 -12.70 8.43 15.44
CA LYS A 100 -13.19 7.65 14.31
C LYS A 100 -12.15 7.67 13.19
N THR A 101 -11.58 6.51 12.89
CA THR A 101 -10.56 6.36 11.85
C THR A 101 -11.18 5.95 10.51
N ILE A 102 -10.79 6.65 9.45
CA ILE A 102 -11.24 6.43 8.07
C ILE A 102 -10.02 6.29 7.17
N LEU A 103 -10.05 5.34 6.25
CA LEU A 103 -9.03 5.19 5.21
C LEU A 103 -9.61 5.56 3.85
N PHE A 104 -8.93 6.44 3.10
CA PHE A 104 -9.31 6.80 1.73
C PHE A 104 -8.41 6.17 0.70
N VAL A 105 -9.04 5.51 -0.28
CA VAL A 105 -8.37 4.81 -1.37
C VAL A 105 -9.10 5.06 -2.68
N GLY A 106 -8.35 5.14 -3.78
CA GLY A 106 -8.90 5.49 -5.08
C GLY A 106 -7.83 6.02 -6.03
N GLU A 107 -8.19 6.18 -7.30
CA GLU A 107 -7.29 6.66 -8.34
C GLU A 107 -6.78 8.10 -8.09
N THR A 108 -5.71 8.46 -8.81
CA THR A 108 -5.25 9.85 -8.92
C THR A 108 -6.37 10.73 -9.45
N GLY A 109 -6.56 11.89 -8.81
CA GLY A 109 -7.60 12.84 -9.22
C GLY A 109 -9.03 12.45 -8.83
N ALA A 110 -9.26 11.33 -8.14
CA ALA A 110 -10.59 10.95 -7.65
C ALA A 110 -11.14 11.90 -6.56
N GLY A 111 -10.33 12.82 -6.03
CA GLY A 111 -10.78 13.85 -5.08
C GLY A 111 -10.59 13.50 -3.60
N LYS A 112 -9.72 12.54 -3.26
CA LYS A 112 -9.42 12.13 -1.88
C LYS A 112 -8.96 13.30 -1.00
N SER A 113 -7.91 14.01 -1.41
CA SER A 113 -7.40 15.18 -0.69
C SER A 113 -8.42 16.32 -0.57
N THR A 114 -9.25 16.53 -1.61
CA THR A 114 -10.34 17.50 -1.53
C THR A 114 -11.40 17.08 -0.51
N LEU A 115 -11.66 15.78 -0.39
CA LEU A 115 -12.58 15.23 0.59
C LEU A 115 -12.03 15.34 2.02
N VAL A 116 -10.71 15.22 2.21
CA VAL A 116 -10.04 15.53 3.50
C VAL A 116 -10.33 16.98 3.91
N ASN A 117 -10.11 17.95 3.01
CA ASN A 117 -10.43 19.36 3.28
C ASN A 117 -11.94 19.56 3.55
N ALA A 118 -12.81 18.88 2.82
CA ALA A 118 -14.25 19.01 3.02
C ALA A 118 -14.71 18.45 4.38
N LEU A 119 -14.17 17.31 4.83
CA LEU A 119 -14.40 16.77 6.18
C LEU A 119 -13.87 17.70 7.27
N PHE A 120 -12.69 18.28 7.06
CA PHE A 120 -12.13 19.27 7.98
C PHE A 120 -13.06 20.47 8.16
N ASN A 121 -13.50 21.10 7.07
CA ASN A 121 -14.43 22.22 7.12
C ASN A 121 -15.80 21.83 7.73
N CYS A 122 -16.26 20.60 7.51
CA CYS A 122 -17.45 20.04 8.15
C CYS A 122 -17.28 19.93 9.68
N SER A 123 -16.12 19.43 10.14
CA SER A 123 -15.77 19.33 11.57
C SER A 123 -15.62 20.68 12.28
N MET A 124 -15.39 21.75 11.52
CA MET A 124 -15.39 23.13 12.00
C MET A 124 -16.76 23.81 11.92
N GLY A 125 -17.74 23.19 11.25
CA GLY A 125 -19.05 23.78 11.04
C GLY A 125 -19.06 24.96 10.09
N VAL A 126 -18.17 24.96 9.07
CA VAL A 126 -18.15 25.97 8.01
C VAL A 126 -19.41 25.86 7.16
N LYS A 127 -20.11 26.98 7.01
CA LYS A 127 -21.33 27.10 6.22
C LYS A 127 -21.06 27.84 4.91
N PHE A 128 -21.92 27.62 3.91
CA PHE A 128 -21.82 28.33 2.63
C PHE A 128 -21.79 29.85 2.85
N GLU A 129 -22.64 30.29 3.78
CA GLU A 129 -22.85 31.65 4.24
C GLU A 129 -21.63 32.33 4.86
N ASP A 130 -20.70 31.55 5.40
CA ASP A 130 -19.52 32.08 6.09
C ASP A 130 -18.55 32.71 5.09
N ASN A 131 -18.63 32.30 3.82
CA ASN A 131 -17.79 32.80 2.73
C ASN A 131 -16.27 32.64 2.98
N ILE A 132 -15.90 31.57 3.68
CA ILE A 132 -14.51 31.15 3.90
C ILE A 132 -14.37 29.66 3.59
N TRP A 133 -13.13 29.21 3.36
CA TRP A 133 -12.79 27.81 3.21
C TRP A 133 -11.35 27.56 3.64
N PHE A 134 -11.13 26.48 4.39
CA PHE A 134 -9.81 26.09 4.86
C PHE A 134 -9.24 24.91 4.06
N GLU A 135 -7.93 24.94 3.80
CA GLU A 135 -7.18 23.83 3.21
C GLU A 135 -6.11 23.39 4.23
N ILE A 136 -6.10 22.10 4.58
CA ILE A 136 -5.09 21.46 5.44
C ILE A 136 -4.15 20.55 4.65
N VAL A 137 -4.59 20.11 3.47
CA VAL A 137 -3.73 19.39 2.53
C VAL A 137 -2.94 20.41 1.72
N GLU A 138 -1.61 20.34 1.79
CA GLU A 138 -0.72 21.15 0.96
C GLU A 138 -0.82 20.68 -0.50
N LYS A 139 -1.05 21.61 -1.43
CA LYS A 139 -1.00 21.31 -2.87
C LYS A 139 0.46 21.41 -3.33
N GLU A 140 1.07 20.30 -3.70
CA GLU A 140 2.32 20.32 -4.47
C GLU A 140 2.00 20.81 -5.90
N GLU A 141 2.84 21.67 -6.51
CA GLU A 141 2.66 22.10 -7.90
C GLU A 141 2.93 20.93 -8.87
N ARG A 142 1.96 20.02 -8.99
CA ARG A 142 2.00 18.88 -9.92
C ARG A 142 0.79 18.88 -10.84
N SER A 143 0.96 18.31 -12.03
CA SER A 143 -0.13 18.20 -13.00
C SER A 143 -1.31 17.38 -12.43
N GLN A 144 -2.53 17.59 -12.95
CA GLN A 144 -3.71 16.80 -12.54
C GLN A 144 -3.58 15.29 -12.81
N TYR A 145 -2.59 14.90 -13.63
CA TYR A 145 -2.30 13.52 -13.98
C TYR A 145 -1.39 12.83 -12.98
N GLU A 146 -0.69 13.59 -12.12
CA GLU A 146 0.20 13.07 -11.08
C GLU A 146 -0.46 13.09 -9.70
N SER A 147 -0.14 12.10 -8.86
CA SER A 147 -0.60 12.09 -7.48
C SER A 147 -0.09 13.32 -6.72
N GLN A 148 -1.04 14.13 -6.24
CA GLN A 148 -0.82 15.30 -5.40
C GLN A 148 -0.32 14.90 -4.00
N THR A 149 -0.69 13.70 -3.55
CA THR A 149 -0.19 13.08 -2.32
C THR A 149 0.94 12.10 -2.68
N SER A 150 2.15 12.31 -2.17
CA SER A 150 3.36 11.55 -2.53
C SER A 150 3.59 10.29 -1.68
N ASP A 151 3.00 10.22 -0.48
CA ASP A 151 3.10 9.10 0.46
C ASP A 151 1.80 9.00 1.29
N VAL A 152 1.62 7.94 2.09
CA VAL A 152 0.46 7.81 3.00
C VAL A 152 0.56 8.87 4.12
N ILE A 153 -0.49 9.68 4.27
CA ILE A 153 -0.56 10.75 5.29
C ILE A 153 -1.72 10.48 6.24
N VAL A 154 -1.48 10.58 7.54
CA VAL A 154 -2.49 10.45 8.59
C VAL A 154 -2.87 11.84 9.10
N TYR A 155 -4.08 12.29 8.82
CA TYR A 155 -4.63 13.55 9.33
C TYR A 155 -5.41 13.29 10.62
N GLU A 156 -4.99 13.90 11.72
CA GLU A 156 -5.71 13.88 12.99
C GLU A 156 -6.41 15.22 13.18
N ILE A 157 -7.74 15.18 13.24
CA ILE A 157 -8.59 16.34 13.35
C ILE A 157 -9.29 16.24 14.70
N PHE A 158 -8.75 16.97 15.67
CA PHE A 158 -9.26 17.04 17.04
C PHE A 158 -10.16 18.26 17.25
N ASP A 159 -10.60 18.47 18.49
CA ASP A 159 -11.72 19.34 18.79
C ASP A 159 -11.49 20.81 18.49
N PHE A 160 -12.54 21.41 17.92
CA PHE A 160 -12.71 22.84 17.76
C PHE A 160 -13.83 23.34 18.66
N LYS A 161 -13.83 24.65 18.95
CA LYS A 161 -14.75 25.28 19.91
C LYS A 161 -16.23 25.05 19.57
N GLU A 162 -16.53 24.89 18.28
CA GLU A 162 -17.88 24.72 17.74
C GLU A 162 -18.47 23.31 17.96
N LYS A 163 -17.63 22.32 18.33
CA LYS A 163 -18.01 20.92 18.64
C LYS A 163 -19.07 20.33 17.68
N THR A 164 -18.89 20.49 16.37
CA THR A 164 -19.92 20.06 15.40
C THR A 164 -20.03 18.55 15.26
N LEU A 165 -18.96 17.80 15.57
CA LEU A 165 -18.96 16.35 15.60
C LEU A 165 -18.81 15.82 17.04
N PRO A 166 -19.55 14.76 17.40
CA PRO A 166 -19.48 14.16 18.74
C PRO A 166 -18.21 13.31 18.95
N TYR A 167 -17.35 13.21 17.95
CA TYR A 167 -16.10 12.44 17.95
C TYR A 167 -14.97 13.21 17.24
N SER A 168 -13.72 12.81 17.49
CA SER A 168 -12.56 13.23 16.69
C SER A 168 -12.41 12.37 15.43
N LEU A 169 -11.72 12.88 14.43
CA LEU A 169 -11.50 12.20 13.16
C LEU A 169 -10.02 11.88 12.96
N THR A 170 -9.73 10.67 12.50
CA THR A 170 -8.43 10.32 11.93
C THR A 170 -8.66 9.87 10.49
N ILE A 171 -8.01 10.52 9.53
CA ILE A 171 -8.17 10.24 8.10
C ILE A 171 -6.82 9.80 7.54
N ILE A 172 -6.75 8.58 7.04
CA ILE A 172 -5.59 8.04 6.35
C ILE A 172 -5.80 8.33 4.86
N ASP A 173 -5.08 9.31 4.32
CA ASP A 173 -5.09 9.66 2.89
C ASP A 173 -3.97 8.89 2.18
N THR A 174 -4.33 8.10 1.16
CA THR A 174 -3.33 7.41 0.34
C THR A 174 -3.04 8.21 -0.94
N PRO A 175 -1.85 8.03 -1.55
CA PRO A 175 -1.61 8.44 -2.93
C PRO A 175 -2.67 7.88 -3.90
N GLY A 176 -2.79 8.52 -5.06
CA GLY A 176 -3.57 7.99 -6.18
C GLY A 176 -2.98 6.70 -6.72
N TYR A 177 -3.76 5.64 -6.70
CA TYR A 177 -3.36 4.36 -7.27
C TYR A 177 -3.40 4.38 -8.81
N GLY A 178 -2.54 3.56 -9.41
CA GLY A 178 -2.46 3.38 -10.86
C GLY A 178 -1.91 4.60 -11.64
N ASP A 179 -1.20 5.50 -10.96
CA ASP A 179 -0.50 6.63 -11.59
C ASP A 179 0.45 6.15 -12.71
N THR A 180 0.81 7.02 -13.66
CA THR A 180 1.70 6.70 -14.82
C THR A 180 3.07 6.14 -14.40
N THR A 181 3.38 6.22 -13.11
CA THR A 181 4.63 5.78 -12.48
C THR A 181 4.68 4.31 -12.00
N GLY A 182 3.60 3.51 -12.15
CA GLY A 182 3.64 2.03 -12.11
C GLY A 182 3.54 1.32 -10.75
N ASN A 183 3.43 -0.02 -10.81
CA ASN A 183 3.16 -0.96 -9.70
C ASN A 183 4.12 -0.87 -8.49
N GLU A 184 5.33 -0.34 -8.67
CA GLU A 184 6.31 -0.19 -7.59
C GLU A 184 5.85 0.83 -6.54
N LYS A 185 5.15 1.89 -6.95
CA LYS A 185 4.52 2.83 -6.01
C LYS A 185 3.35 2.20 -5.27
N ASP A 186 2.53 1.39 -5.93
CA ASP A 186 1.39 0.74 -5.30
C ASP A 186 1.83 -0.32 -4.26
N ALA A 187 2.94 -1.03 -4.54
CA ALA A 187 3.60 -1.89 -3.58
C ALA A 187 4.14 -1.09 -2.38
N ALA A 188 4.72 0.10 -2.62
CA ALA A 188 5.15 1.00 -1.55
C ALA A 188 3.98 1.48 -0.68
N VAL A 189 2.84 1.85 -1.27
CA VAL A 189 1.64 2.26 -0.50
C VAL A 189 1.10 1.09 0.34
N SER A 190 1.03 -0.10 -0.25
CA SER A 190 0.62 -1.32 0.46
C SER A 190 1.53 -1.61 1.65
N GLN A 191 2.85 -1.43 1.46
CA GLN A 191 3.83 -1.52 2.52
C GLN A 191 3.57 -0.47 3.60
N ARG A 192 3.40 0.81 3.26
CA ARG A 192 3.10 1.88 4.22
C ARG A 192 1.85 1.63 5.05
N LEU A 193 0.79 1.09 4.45
CA LEU A 193 -0.42 0.71 5.17
C LEU A 193 -0.16 -0.46 6.13
N PHE A 194 0.63 -1.45 5.71
CA PHE A 194 1.07 -2.51 6.60
C PHE A 194 1.89 -1.97 7.79
N ASP A 195 2.82 -1.03 7.54
CA ASP A 195 3.61 -0.35 8.57
C ASP A 195 2.69 0.34 9.59
N LEU A 196 1.67 1.05 9.09
CA LEU A 196 0.71 1.76 9.91
C LEU A 196 -0.14 0.83 10.78
N PHE A 197 -0.57 -0.31 10.25
CA PHE A 197 -1.45 -1.24 10.96
C PHE A 197 -0.71 -2.19 11.91
N SER A 198 0.59 -2.36 11.73
CA SER A 198 1.40 -3.30 12.52
C SER A 198 2.24 -2.62 13.59
N SER A 199 2.33 -1.29 13.60
CA SER A 199 3.08 -0.51 14.58
C SER A 199 2.31 -0.39 15.90
N ASP A 200 3.00 -0.49 17.04
CA ASP A 200 2.41 -0.32 18.38
C ASP A 200 1.71 1.04 18.52
N ASP A 201 2.33 2.12 18.03
CA ASP A 201 1.78 3.49 18.00
C ASP A 201 0.94 3.78 16.72
N GLY A 202 0.61 2.73 15.98
CA GLY A 202 -0.10 2.75 14.71
C GLY A 202 -1.62 2.81 14.83
N VAL A 203 -2.30 2.41 13.76
CA VAL A 203 -3.77 2.33 13.69
C VAL A 203 -4.19 0.88 13.82
N HIS A 204 -4.91 0.58 14.90
CA HIS A 204 -5.38 -0.78 15.21
C HIS A 204 -6.86 -1.01 14.88
N GLU A 205 -7.60 0.07 14.65
CA GLU A 205 -9.04 0.06 14.40
C GLU A 205 -9.43 1.07 13.32
N ILE A 206 -10.34 0.68 12.42
CA ILE A 206 -10.93 1.56 11.42
C ILE A 206 -12.44 1.40 11.40
N ILE A 207 -13.14 2.47 11.04
CA ILE A 207 -14.60 2.48 10.95
C ILE A 207 -15.05 2.36 9.52
N ALA A 208 -14.33 3.02 8.60
CA ALA A 208 -14.65 3.00 7.20
C ALA A 208 -13.40 2.95 6.33
N VAL A 209 -13.50 2.17 5.24
CA VAL A 209 -12.61 2.27 4.09
C VAL A 209 -13.42 2.92 2.97
N GLY A 210 -13.12 4.18 2.68
CA GLY A 210 -13.76 4.96 1.62
C GLY A 210 -13.13 4.70 0.27
N LEU A 211 -13.83 3.97 -0.59
CA LEU A 211 -13.53 3.83 -2.02
C LEU A 211 -13.94 5.12 -2.75
N VAL A 212 -12.97 6.01 -3.01
CA VAL A 212 -13.23 7.32 -3.60
C VAL A 212 -13.22 7.25 -5.12
N MET A 213 -14.34 7.61 -5.75
CA MET A 213 -14.57 7.51 -7.20
C MET A 213 -15.30 8.76 -7.73
N LYS A 214 -15.05 9.17 -8.97
CA LYS A 214 -15.84 10.27 -9.59
C LYS A 214 -17.20 9.75 -10.04
N ALA A 215 -18.24 10.60 -9.96
CA ALA A 215 -19.58 10.27 -10.44
C ALA A 215 -19.64 9.99 -11.96
N SER A 216 -18.72 10.60 -12.72
CA SER A 216 -18.60 10.41 -14.17
C SER A 216 -17.92 9.10 -14.58
N GLU A 217 -17.47 8.28 -13.62
CA GLU A 217 -16.86 7.00 -13.95
C GLU A 217 -17.92 6.02 -14.47
N ASN A 218 -17.85 5.79 -15.79
CA ASN A 218 -18.86 5.00 -16.51
C ASN A 218 -18.48 3.53 -16.65
N ARG A 219 -17.21 3.21 -16.40
CA ARG A 219 -16.65 1.86 -16.37
C ARG A 219 -15.60 1.84 -15.29
N LEU A 220 -15.42 0.69 -14.65
CA LEU A 220 -14.16 0.44 -13.98
C LEU A 220 -13.12 0.33 -15.08
N SER A 221 -12.35 1.39 -15.28
CA SER A 221 -11.13 1.29 -16.07
C SER A 221 -10.31 0.11 -15.51
N ASP A 222 -9.49 -0.54 -16.34
CA ASP A 222 -8.58 -1.57 -15.83
C ASP A 222 -7.74 -1.06 -14.65
N ARG A 223 -7.50 0.26 -14.63
CA ARG A 223 -6.85 0.99 -13.54
C ARG A 223 -7.69 0.99 -12.26
N LEU A 224 -8.98 1.35 -12.30
CA LEU A 224 -9.83 1.43 -11.10
C LEU A 224 -10.11 0.04 -10.54
N ARG A 225 -10.22 -0.98 -11.41
CA ARG A 225 -10.26 -2.39 -10.99
C ARG A 225 -8.96 -2.80 -10.30
N TYR A 226 -7.81 -2.48 -10.89
CA TYR A 226 -6.50 -2.73 -10.26
C TYR A 226 -6.33 -2.01 -8.92
N VAL A 227 -6.82 -0.76 -8.79
CA VAL A 227 -6.83 -0.04 -7.50
C VAL A 227 -7.62 -0.82 -6.47
N PHE A 228 -8.82 -1.30 -6.86
CA PHE A 228 -9.62 -2.12 -5.97
C PHE A 228 -8.95 -3.44 -5.62
N ASP A 229 -8.44 -4.18 -6.58
CA ASP A 229 -7.76 -5.44 -6.29
C ASP A 229 -6.56 -5.21 -5.39
N SER A 230 -5.74 -4.19 -5.66
CA SER A 230 -4.56 -3.89 -4.84
C SER A 230 -4.93 -3.52 -3.41
N VAL A 231 -5.91 -2.63 -3.23
CA VAL A 231 -6.31 -2.13 -1.91
C VAL A 231 -7.14 -3.15 -1.12
N VAL A 232 -8.17 -3.73 -1.73
CA VAL A 232 -9.07 -4.71 -1.11
C VAL A 232 -8.29 -5.96 -0.70
N SER A 233 -7.26 -6.31 -1.48
CA SER A 233 -6.41 -7.44 -1.14
C SER A 233 -5.68 -7.25 0.20
N LEU A 234 -5.45 -6.03 0.68
CA LEU A 234 -4.78 -5.79 1.95
C LEU A 234 -5.63 -6.23 3.14
N PHE A 235 -6.96 -6.24 2.98
CA PHE A 235 -7.89 -6.38 4.09
C PHE A 235 -8.31 -7.82 4.39
N GLY A 236 -8.60 -8.06 5.66
CA GLY A 236 -9.32 -9.25 6.11
C GLY A 236 -10.78 -9.25 5.67
N LYS A 237 -11.39 -10.44 5.56
CA LYS A 237 -12.82 -10.59 5.21
C LYS A 237 -13.77 -9.87 6.15
N ASP A 238 -13.32 -9.63 7.39
CA ASP A 238 -14.06 -8.92 8.43
C ASP A 238 -14.27 -7.43 8.12
N LEU A 239 -13.54 -6.85 7.18
CA LEU A 239 -13.71 -5.44 6.76
C LEU A 239 -14.71 -5.22 5.63
N GLU A 240 -15.32 -6.27 5.04
CA GLU A 240 -16.25 -6.12 3.91
C GLU A 240 -17.36 -5.10 4.19
N LYS A 241 -17.91 -5.10 5.43
CA LYS A 241 -19.00 -4.22 5.85
C LYS A 241 -18.56 -2.79 6.17
N ASN A 242 -17.26 -2.53 6.24
CA ASN A 242 -16.69 -1.21 6.50
C ASN A 242 -16.26 -0.50 5.21
N ILE A 243 -16.24 -1.22 4.07
CA ILE A 243 -15.88 -0.65 2.77
C ILE A 243 -17.11 0.03 2.16
N ILE A 244 -17.01 1.32 1.87
CA ILE A 244 -18.10 2.15 1.34
C ILE A 244 -17.65 2.94 0.12
N ALA A 245 -18.58 3.33 -0.75
CA ALA A 245 -18.28 4.17 -1.90
C ALA A 245 -18.44 5.67 -1.55
N LEU A 246 -17.41 6.47 -1.84
CA LEU A 246 -17.43 7.94 -1.66
C LEU A 246 -17.35 8.58 -3.04
N ILE A 247 -18.50 9.04 -3.55
CA ILE A 247 -18.64 9.47 -4.93
C ILE A 247 -18.45 10.98 -5.02
N THR A 248 -17.36 11.41 -5.63
CA THR A 248 -16.98 12.81 -5.80
C THR A 248 -17.44 13.35 -7.16
N HIS A 249 -17.39 14.67 -7.36
CA HIS A 249 -17.87 15.33 -8.58
C HIS A 249 -19.34 14.97 -8.94
N SER A 250 -20.16 14.69 -7.93
CA SER A 250 -21.55 14.31 -8.13
C SER A 250 -22.43 15.54 -8.39
N ASP A 251 -23.43 15.41 -9.25
CA ASP A 251 -24.50 16.39 -9.42
C ASP A 251 -25.64 16.22 -8.39
N GLY A 252 -25.49 15.27 -7.46
CA GLY A 252 -26.47 14.90 -6.43
C GLY A 252 -27.49 13.85 -6.89
N ARG A 253 -27.44 13.40 -8.14
CA ARG A 253 -28.27 12.29 -8.62
C ARG A 253 -27.67 10.96 -8.19
N LYS A 254 -28.49 9.92 -8.24
CA LYS A 254 -28.02 8.55 -8.01
C LYS A 254 -26.89 8.25 -9.03
N PRO A 255 -25.76 7.66 -8.63
CA PRO A 255 -24.64 7.43 -9.53
C PRO A 255 -24.81 6.06 -10.22
N GLU A 256 -25.77 5.93 -11.16
CA GLU A 256 -26.09 4.63 -11.78
C GLU A 256 -24.86 3.92 -12.36
N ASN A 257 -24.02 4.65 -13.10
CA ASN A 257 -22.91 4.02 -13.81
C ASN A 257 -21.86 3.47 -12.84
N VAL A 258 -21.55 4.21 -11.77
CA VAL A 258 -20.63 3.75 -10.72
C VAL A 258 -21.19 2.51 -10.01
N LEU A 259 -22.48 2.52 -9.67
CA LEU A 259 -23.12 1.37 -9.01
C LEU A 259 -23.14 0.12 -9.89
N GLN A 260 -23.42 0.29 -11.19
CA GLN A 260 -23.34 -0.80 -12.16
C GLN A 260 -21.90 -1.32 -12.28
N ALA A 261 -20.92 -0.44 -12.30
CA ALA A 261 -19.51 -0.83 -12.41
C ALA A 261 -19.05 -1.61 -11.18
N LEU A 262 -19.35 -1.14 -9.96
CA LEU A 262 -19.06 -1.86 -8.72
C LEU A 262 -19.74 -3.24 -8.67
N HIS A 263 -20.97 -3.34 -9.16
CA HIS A 263 -21.69 -4.61 -9.26
C HIS A 263 -21.04 -5.55 -10.29
N ALA A 264 -20.71 -5.05 -11.48
CA ALA A 264 -20.10 -5.84 -12.56
C ALA A 264 -18.73 -6.40 -12.17
N ALA A 265 -17.94 -5.65 -11.40
CA ALA A 265 -16.66 -6.13 -10.86
C ALA A 265 -16.79 -6.95 -9.58
N ASN A 266 -18.01 -7.22 -9.10
CA ASN A 266 -18.27 -8.00 -7.90
C ASN A 266 -17.49 -7.48 -6.66
N ILE A 267 -17.41 -6.16 -6.51
CA ILE A 267 -16.66 -5.54 -5.40
C ILE A 267 -17.33 -5.83 -4.07
N LYS A 268 -16.58 -6.48 -3.17
CA LYS A 268 -16.99 -6.77 -1.80
C LYS A 268 -16.98 -5.49 -0.98
N CYS A 269 -18.16 -4.95 -0.72
CA CYS A 269 -18.36 -3.72 0.03
C CYS A 269 -19.67 -3.77 0.81
N ALA A 270 -19.84 -2.83 1.73
CA ALA A 270 -21.06 -2.64 2.49
C ALA A 270 -22.25 -2.46 1.55
N LYS A 271 -23.35 -3.13 1.85
CA LYS A 271 -24.59 -3.04 1.07
C LYS A 271 -25.69 -2.40 1.91
N ASN A 272 -26.51 -1.58 1.27
CA ASN A 272 -27.72 -1.04 1.87
C ASN A 272 -28.85 -2.09 1.90
N GLU A 273 -30.01 -1.72 2.44
CA GLU A 273 -31.20 -2.59 2.55
C GLU A 273 -31.67 -3.13 1.19
N ARG A 274 -31.39 -2.42 0.09
CA ARG A 274 -31.71 -2.83 -1.29
C ARG A 274 -30.63 -3.72 -1.90
N LYS A 275 -29.68 -4.22 -1.11
CA LYS A 275 -28.53 -5.02 -1.55
C LYS A 275 -27.62 -4.30 -2.56
N GLN A 276 -27.68 -2.97 -2.65
CA GLN A 276 -26.79 -2.16 -3.48
C GLN A 276 -25.59 -1.67 -2.66
N PRO A 277 -24.42 -1.42 -3.28
CA PRO A 277 -23.29 -0.79 -2.59
C PRO A 277 -23.73 0.45 -1.82
N LEU A 278 -23.30 0.57 -0.56
CA LEU A 278 -23.54 1.75 0.26
C LEU A 278 -22.64 2.88 -0.24
N TYR A 279 -23.23 4.06 -0.49
CA TYR A 279 -22.51 5.19 -1.06
C TYR A 279 -22.93 6.53 -0.46
N PHE A 280 -22.03 7.51 -0.54
CA PHE A 280 -22.25 8.91 -0.17
C PHE A 280 -21.79 9.82 -1.32
N LEU A 281 -22.47 10.95 -1.52
CA LEU A 281 -22.26 11.85 -2.67
C LEU A 281 -21.64 13.17 -2.25
N PHE A 282 -20.65 13.64 -3.03
CA PHE A 282 -19.95 14.89 -2.79
C PHE A 282 -19.71 15.63 -4.12
N ASP A 283 -19.98 16.93 -4.13
CA ASP A 283 -19.62 17.83 -5.23
C ASP A 283 -18.51 18.76 -4.71
N ASN A 284 -17.26 18.29 -4.78
CA ASN A 284 -16.06 18.81 -4.13
C ASN A 284 -15.59 20.20 -4.65
N GLN A 285 -16.51 21.13 -4.92
CA GLN A 285 -16.25 22.45 -5.52
C GLN A 285 -16.32 23.61 -4.51
N GLN A 286 -16.30 23.33 -3.21
CA GLN A 286 -16.55 24.32 -2.16
C GLN A 286 -15.53 25.46 -2.16
N SER A 287 -14.29 25.21 -2.60
CA SER A 287 -13.20 26.20 -2.71
C SER A 287 -13.23 27.03 -3.99
N LYS A 288 -14.12 26.74 -4.95
CA LYS A 288 -14.17 27.51 -6.20
C LYS A 288 -14.70 28.92 -5.97
N GLN A 289 -14.13 29.87 -6.70
CA GLN A 289 -14.55 31.26 -6.70
C GLN A 289 -16.00 31.40 -7.18
N ARG A 290 -16.82 32.01 -6.35
CA ARG A 290 -18.23 32.34 -6.55
C ARG A 290 -18.30 33.61 -7.36
N LYS A 291 -18.66 33.44 -8.64
CA LYS A 291 -18.99 34.54 -9.55
C LYS A 291 -20.49 34.55 -9.77
N GLN A 292 -21.03 35.66 -10.27
CA GLN A 292 -22.47 35.77 -10.55
C GLN A 292 -22.98 34.64 -11.47
N GLU A 293 -22.17 34.26 -12.46
CA GLU A 293 -22.45 33.17 -13.41
C GLU A 293 -22.40 31.77 -12.79
N THR A 294 -21.64 31.56 -11.69
CA THR A 294 -21.42 30.24 -11.09
C THR A 294 -22.14 30.04 -9.75
N ASP A 295 -22.70 31.10 -9.15
CA ASP A 295 -23.28 31.09 -7.80
C ASP A 295 -24.36 30.02 -7.61
N MET A 296 -25.29 29.88 -8.57
CA MET A 296 -26.34 28.86 -8.50
C MET A 296 -25.77 27.43 -8.50
N VAL A 297 -24.79 27.17 -9.36
CA VAL A 297 -24.14 25.85 -9.47
C VAL A 297 -23.35 25.53 -8.20
N LEU A 298 -22.60 26.50 -7.66
CA LEU A 298 -21.82 26.31 -6.44
C LEU A 298 -22.69 26.18 -5.19
N LYS A 299 -23.85 26.85 -5.14
CA LYS A 299 -24.88 26.60 -4.11
C LYS A 299 -25.41 25.18 -4.17
N ASN A 300 -25.65 24.65 -5.37
CA ASN A 300 -26.05 23.26 -5.53
C ASN A 300 -24.95 22.30 -5.07
N ALA A 301 -23.70 22.55 -5.48
CA ALA A 301 -22.54 21.75 -5.06
C ALA A 301 -22.41 21.68 -3.53
N TRP A 302 -22.58 22.81 -2.86
CA TRP A 302 -22.61 22.88 -1.39
C TRP A 302 -23.75 22.07 -0.77
N LYS A 303 -24.96 22.10 -1.36
CA LYS A 303 -26.09 21.28 -0.88
C LYS A 303 -25.83 19.79 -1.04
N VAL A 304 -25.26 19.37 -2.17
CA VAL A 304 -24.90 17.96 -2.43
C VAL A 304 -23.89 17.48 -1.40
N THR A 305 -22.75 18.17 -1.27
CA THR A 305 -21.73 17.82 -0.27
C THR A 305 -22.26 17.91 1.15
N GLY A 306 -23.05 18.92 1.50
CA GLY A 306 -23.62 19.06 2.84
C GLY A 306 -24.54 17.88 3.22
N ARG A 307 -25.38 17.42 2.28
CA ARG A 307 -26.21 16.22 2.48
C ARG A 307 -25.34 14.97 2.62
N GLY A 308 -24.37 14.79 1.74
CA GLY A 308 -23.46 13.65 1.77
C GLY A 308 -22.65 13.59 3.07
N MET A 309 -22.14 14.73 3.54
CA MET A 309 -21.41 14.83 4.81
C MET A 309 -22.30 14.46 6.00
N SER A 310 -23.52 15.01 6.08
CA SER A 310 -24.46 14.65 7.15
C SER A 310 -24.74 13.14 7.19
N GLN A 311 -25.04 12.54 6.02
CA GLN A 311 -25.30 11.11 5.93
C GLN A 311 -24.05 10.28 6.30
N PHE A 312 -22.88 10.73 5.87
CA PHE A 312 -21.62 10.04 6.13
C PHE A 312 -21.21 10.13 7.61
N THR A 313 -21.35 11.29 8.25
CA THR A 313 -21.05 11.45 9.68
C THR A 313 -22.04 10.66 10.54
N ASP A 314 -23.32 10.64 10.19
CA ASP A 314 -24.31 9.79 10.85
C ASP A 314 -23.94 8.31 10.77
N PHE A 315 -23.43 7.88 9.60
CA PHE A 315 -22.94 6.51 9.42
C PHE A 315 -21.71 6.24 10.30
N LEU A 316 -20.74 7.15 10.35
CA LEU A 316 -19.54 7.00 11.20
C LEU A 316 -19.88 6.96 12.69
N GLU A 317 -20.87 7.74 13.12
CA GLU A 317 -21.35 7.75 14.50
C GLU A 317 -21.92 6.38 14.90
N LYS A 318 -22.84 5.86 14.07
CA LYS A 318 -23.55 4.59 14.30
C LYS A 318 -22.67 3.36 14.10
N SER A 319 -21.61 3.47 13.32
CA SER A 319 -20.72 2.36 13.01
C SER A 319 -19.72 2.08 14.13
N GLY A 320 -19.58 0.79 14.46
CA GLY A 320 -18.57 0.31 15.39
C GLY A 320 -17.18 0.24 14.74
N PRO A 321 -16.09 0.40 15.52
CA PRO A 321 -14.74 0.18 15.03
C PRO A 321 -14.51 -1.30 14.69
N GLN A 322 -13.82 -1.56 13.59
CA GLN A 322 -13.34 -2.87 13.19
C GLN A 322 -11.85 -2.97 13.47
N LYS A 323 -11.47 -4.00 14.25
CA LYS A 323 -10.07 -4.30 14.57
C LYS A 323 -9.32 -4.81 13.35
N LEU A 324 -8.06 -4.43 13.22
CA LEU A 324 -7.24 -4.75 12.05
C LEU A 324 -6.41 -6.04 12.19
N MET A 325 -6.63 -6.85 13.24
CA MET A 325 -5.85 -8.08 13.46
C MET A 325 -5.89 -9.05 12.26
N THR A 326 -7.06 -9.24 11.65
CA THR A 326 -7.21 -10.10 10.46
C THR A 326 -6.46 -9.52 9.27
N THR A 327 -6.55 -8.21 9.05
CA THR A 327 -5.82 -7.46 8.01
C THR A 327 -4.30 -7.61 8.18
N VAL A 328 -3.79 -7.44 9.40
CA VAL A 328 -2.36 -7.65 9.70
C VAL A 328 -1.96 -9.09 9.41
N GLU A 329 -2.78 -10.08 9.76
CA GLU A 329 -2.48 -11.50 9.46
C GLU A 329 -2.56 -11.83 7.96
N VAL A 330 -3.43 -11.17 7.18
CA VAL A 330 -3.45 -11.27 5.71
C VAL A 330 -2.11 -10.81 5.13
N LEU A 331 -1.67 -9.62 5.54
CA LEU A 331 -0.43 -9.01 5.06
C LEU A 331 0.78 -9.86 5.48
N ASN A 332 0.80 -10.33 6.72
CA ASN A 332 1.84 -11.24 7.22
C ASN A 332 1.88 -12.56 6.44
N SER A 333 0.72 -13.15 6.15
CA SER A 333 0.62 -14.41 5.40
C SER A 333 1.14 -14.28 3.98
N ARG A 334 0.98 -13.13 3.33
CA ARG A 334 1.58 -12.87 2.00
C ARG A 334 3.08 -12.78 2.05
N ILE A 335 3.63 -12.04 3.02
CA ILE A 335 5.09 -11.95 3.17
C ILE A 335 5.68 -13.34 3.42
N ARG A 336 5.03 -14.16 4.27
CA ARG A 336 5.43 -15.55 4.50
C ARG A 336 5.34 -16.39 3.23
N LEU A 337 4.26 -16.29 2.45
CA LEU A 337 4.12 -17.00 1.18
C LEU A 337 5.27 -16.67 0.21
N THR A 338 5.54 -15.38 -0.01
CA THR A 338 6.62 -14.92 -0.88
C THR A 338 7.98 -15.43 -0.39
N ALA A 339 8.24 -15.33 0.92
CA ALA A 339 9.47 -15.81 1.53
C ALA A 339 9.66 -17.34 1.38
N CYS A 340 8.60 -18.12 1.64
CA CYS A 340 8.61 -19.57 1.47
C CYS A 340 8.85 -19.97 0.01
N ILE A 341 8.23 -19.29 -0.95
CA ILE A 341 8.42 -19.59 -2.39
C ILE A 341 9.83 -19.24 -2.86
N ASN A 342 10.35 -18.07 -2.49
CA ASN A 342 11.72 -17.68 -2.86
C ASN A 342 12.73 -18.68 -2.30
N ASN A 343 12.58 -19.05 -1.03
CA ASN A 343 13.42 -20.05 -0.39
C ASN A 343 13.29 -21.43 -1.04
N LEU A 344 12.07 -21.86 -1.40
CA LEU A 344 11.83 -23.10 -2.11
C LEU A 344 12.48 -23.11 -3.50
N GLN A 345 12.42 -22.01 -4.24
CA GLN A 345 13.11 -21.88 -5.53
C GLN A 345 14.63 -22.03 -5.38
N ASP A 346 15.23 -21.39 -4.37
CA ASP A 346 16.66 -21.52 -4.09
C ASP A 346 17.05 -22.95 -3.70
N ARG A 347 16.21 -23.64 -2.92
CA ARG A 347 16.40 -25.06 -2.59
C ARG A 347 16.27 -25.97 -3.80
N ILE A 348 15.28 -25.75 -4.67
CA ILE A 348 15.13 -26.55 -5.90
C ILE A 348 16.38 -26.41 -6.78
N LYS A 349 16.91 -25.20 -6.95
CA LYS A 349 18.17 -24.98 -7.67
C LYS A 349 19.33 -25.73 -7.01
N LEU A 350 19.43 -25.71 -5.68
CA LEU A 350 20.47 -26.44 -4.95
C LEU A 350 20.34 -27.95 -5.18
N ILE A 351 19.12 -28.49 -5.12
CA ILE A 351 18.83 -29.91 -5.34
C ILE A 351 19.21 -30.29 -6.76
N GLU A 352 18.86 -29.49 -7.78
CA GLU A 352 19.22 -29.74 -9.17
C GLU A 352 20.74 -29.75 -9.39
N LEU A 353 21.47 -28.82 -8.77
CA LEU A 353 22.93 -28.80 -8.83
C LEU A 353 23.55 -30.02 -8.13
N LYS A 354 23.03 -30.39 -6.95
CA LYS A 354 23.48 -31.59 -6.22
C LYS A 354 23.18 -32.86 -7.01
N GLN A 355 22.04 -32.91 -7.67
CA GLN A 355 21.66 -34.01 -8.55
C GLN A 355 22.68 -34.18 -9.69
N THR A 356 23.10 -33.08 -10.31
CA THR A 356 24.16 -33.10 -11.34
C THR A 356 25.50 -33.56 -10.77
N GLU A 357 25.92 -33.06 -9.60
CA GLU A 357 27.15 -33.49 -8.91
C GLU A 357 27.13 -35.00 -8.62
N ILE A 358 26.00 -35.52 -8.13
CA ILE A 358 25.80 -36.95 -7.88
C ILE A 358 25.91 -37.75 -9.18
N THR A 359 25.20 -37.35 -10.24
CA THR A 359 25.24 -38.04 -11.54
C THR A 359 26.65 -38.07 -12.13
N GLN A 360 27.38 -36.94 -12.11
CA GLN A 360 28.78 -36.88 -12.56
C GLN A 360 29.68 -37.83 -11.74
N THR A 361 29.45 -37.92 -10.43
CA THR A 361 30.17 -38.84 -9.55
C THR A 361 29.87 -40.29 -9.91
N GLN A 362 28.61 -40.64 -10.14
CA GLN A 362 28.21 -41.99 -10.54
C GLN A 362 28.80 -42.39 -11.89
N GLU A 363 28.80 -41.49 -12.88
CA GLU A 363 29.38 -41.72 -14.20
C GLU A 363 30.90 -41.88 -14.14
N ALA A 364 31.60 -41.03 -13.38
CA ALA A 364 33.04 -41.15 -13.18
C ALA A 364 33.42 -42.48 -12.51
N LEU A 365 32.68 -42.88 -11.47
CA LEU A 365 32.90 -44.16 -10.78
C LEU A 365 32.68 -45.36 -11.72
N LYS A 366 31.69 -45.30 -12.62
CA LYS A 366 31.45 -46.35 -13.63
C LYS A 366 32.56 -46.38 -14.69
N LYS A 367 32.95 -45.22 -15.21
CA LYS A 367 33.96 -45.10 -16.28
C LYS A 367 35.32 -45.63 -15.84
N HIS A 368 35.74 -45.28 -14.63
CA HIS A 368 37.07 -45.60 -14.12
C HIS A 368 37.10 -46.86 -13.24
N GLU A 369 36.10 -47.74 -13.37
CA GLU A 369 35.96 -48.93 -12.52
C GLU A 369 37.17 -49.88 -12.62
N GLN A 370 37.71 -50.08 -13.82
CA GLN A 370 38.83 -51.00 -14.06
C GLN A 370 40.15 -50.45 -13.52
N GLU A 371 40.38 -49.15 -13.65
CA GLU A 371 41.57 -48.46 -13.15
C GLU A 371 41.59 -48.47 -11.60
N MET A 372 40.42 -48.30 -10.97
CA MET A 372 40.26 -48.46 -9.52
C MET A 372 40.57 -49.89 -9.04
N LYS A 373 40.21 -50.92 -9.80
CA LYS A 373 40.56 -52.33 -9.47
C LYS A 373 42.06 -52.59 -9.56
N LYS A 374 42.77 -51.87 -10.42
CA LYS A 374 44.22 -52.00 -10.63
C LYS A 374 45.06 -51.13 -9.68
N ASN A 375 44.44 -50.36 -8.79
CA ASN A 375 45.10 -49.40 -7.90
C ASN A 375 45.89 -48.31 -8.62
N GLU A 376 45.51 -48.00 -9.86
CA GLU A 376 46.11 -46.92 -10.63
C GLU A 376 45.64 -45.57 -10.08
N GLU A 377 46.56 -44.61 -9.94
CA GLU A 377 46.24 -43.26 -9.47
C GLU A 377 45.81 -42.40 -10.65
N PHE A 378 44.60 -41.86 -10.57
CA PHE A 378 44.08 -40.91 -11.55
C PHE A 378 43.32 -39.79 -10.86
N THR A 379 43.17 -38.67 -11.56
CA THR A 379 42.44 -37.50 -11.10
C THR A 379 41.16 -37.34 -11.90
N VAL A 380 40.06 -37.07 -11.20
CA VAL A 380 38.80 -36.70 -11.85
C VAL A 380 38.43 -35.28 -11.42
N GLU A 381 37.99 -34.47 -12.39
CA GLU A 381 37.43 -33.14 -12.16
C GLU A 381 35.92 -33.25 -11.91
N PHE A 382 35.44 -32.61 -10.84
CA PHE A 382 34.02 -32.53 -10.49
C PHE A 382 33.60 -31.08 -10.33
N GLU A 383 32.32 -30.83 -10.63
CA GLU A 383 31.68 -29.58 -10.23
C GLU A 383 31.07 -29.75 -8.84
N GLU A 384 31.75 -29.21 -7.84
CA GLU A 384 31.28 -29.21 -6.47
C GLU A 384 30.38 -28.00 -6.22
N VAL A 385 29.21 -28.26 -5.63
CA VAL A 385 28.26 -27.21 -5.26
C VAL A 385 28.59 -26.66 -3.88
N PHE A 386 28.67 -25.34 -3.76
CA PHE A 386 28.88 -24.64 -2.50
C PHE A 386 27.99 -23.40 -2.41
N LYS A 387 27.79 -22.90 -1.18
CA LYS A 387 27.06 -21.66 -0.92
C LYS A 387 28.04 -20.51 -0.75
N ASP A 388 27.77 -19.40 -1.42
CA ASP A 388 28.51 -18.15 -1.30
C ASP A 388 27.58 -17.03 -0.83
N LYS A 389 28.13 -15.90 -0.40
CA LYS A 389 27.35 -14.69 -0.07
C LYS A 389 27.62 -13.58 -1.06
N GLU A 390 26.58 -13.16 -1.77
CA GLU A 390 26.63 -12.00 -2.66
C GLU A 390 25.98 -10.77 -2.03
N THR A 391 26.58 -9.61 -2.26
CA THR A 391 26.02 -8.32 -1.83
C THR A 391 24.79 -7.98 -2.65
N ILE A 392 23.74 -7.54 -1.99
CA ILE A 392 22.55 -7.00 -2.65
C ILE A 392 22.79 -5.53 -3.01
N ASP A 393 22.16 -5.04 -4.08
CA ASP A 393 22.10 -3.60 -4.36
C ASP A 393 21.35 -2.91 -3.22
N GLY A 394 22.14 -2.39 -2.27
CA GLY A 394 21.70 -1.57 -1.14
C GLY A 394 21.26 -0.21 -1.63
N GLY A 395 20.08 -0.12 -2.24
CA GLY A 395 19.48 1.16 -2.57
C GLY A 395 19.13 1.92 -1.28
N LYS A 396 19.71 3.11 -1.11
CA LYS A 396 19.23 4.11 -0.13
C LYS A 396 17.81 4.54 -0.53
N TRP A 397 16.80 3.82 -0.07
CA TRP A 397 15.44 4.35 -0.12
C TRP A 397 15.26 5.28 1.08
N TRP A 398 15.49 6.58 0.83
CA TRP A 398 15.16 7.73 1.66
C TRP A 398 14.99 7.43 3.18
N LEU A 399 16.11 7.46 3.92
CA LEU A 399 16.26 7.62 5.38
C LEU A 399 15.10 7.04 6.23
N VAL A 400 15.13 5.74 6.62
CA VAL A 400 15.49 5.23 7.99
C VAL A 400 15.50 3.67 8.11
N PHE A 401 15.35 2.84 7.06
CA PHE A 401 15.54 1.38 7.21
C PHE A 401 16.27 0.72 6.02
N PHE A 402 17.38 0.02 6.32
CA PHE A 402 18.19 -0.70 5.34
C PHE A 402 17.38 -1.83 4.69
N LYS A 403 17.28 -1.82 3.35
CA LYS A 403 16.81 -2.97 2.55
C LYS A 403 17.82 -4.10 2.78
N GLY A 404 17.46 -5.04 3.64
CA GLY A 404 18.32 -6.18 3.99
C GLY A 404 17.64 -7.50 3.67
N ALA A 405 18.38 -8.58 3.84
CA ALA A 405 17.86 -9.93 3.88
C ALA A 405 17.92 -10.45 5.32
N ILE A 406 16.90 -11.19 5.74
CA ILE A 406 17.01 -12.07 6.91
C ILE A 406 17.57 -13.39 6.42
N THR A 407 18.77 -13.73 6.86
CA THR A 407 19.46 -14.98 6.49
C THR A 407 19.69 -15.85 7.74
N CYS A 408 19.62 -17.16 7.59
CA CYS A 408 19.93 -18.12 8.65
C CYS A 408 21.38 -18.56 8.53
N LYS A 409 22.18 -18.39 9.58
CA LYS A 409 23.59 -18.80 9.60
C LYS A 409 23.77 -20.31 9.74
N VAL A 410 22.81 -20.99 10.38
CA VAL A 410 22.86 -22.44 10.62
C VAL A 410 22.45 -23.23 9.38
N CYS A 411 21.42 -22.77 8.67
CA CYS A 411 20.98 -23.42 7.43
C CYS A 411 21.68 -22.86 6.18
N GLU A 412 22.32 -21.69 6.29
CA GLU A 412 22.85 -20.92 5.16
C GLU A 412 21.76 -20.64 4.11
N GLU A 413 20.65 -20.05 4.57
CA GLU A 413 19.44 -19.87 3.76
C GLU A 413 18.89 -18.45 3.84
N ASN A 414 18.35 -17.97 2.71
CA ASN A 414 17.64 -16.71 2.63
C ASN A 414 16.21 -16.91 3.15
N CYS A 415 15.87 -16.30 4.28
CA CYS A 415 14.59 -16.51 4.97
C CYS A 415 13.57 -15.43 4.64
N HIS A 416 13.99 -14.18 4.39
CA HIS A 416 13.10 -13.10 3.96
C HIS A 416 13.90 -12.02 3.23
N TYR A 417 13.54 -11.76 1.98
CA TYR A 417 14.11 -10.68 1.18
C TYR A 417 13.09 -10.15 0.15
N PRO A 418 12.96 -8.82 -0.02
CA PRO A 418 13.57 -7.77 0.81
C PRO A 418 12.90 -7.65 2.18
N CYS A 419 13.70 -7.58 3.25
CA CYS A 419 13.24 -7.27 4.60
C CYS A 419 13.52 -5.80 4.93
N THR A 420 12.51 -4.96 4.75
CA THR A 420 12.60 -3.51 4.97
C THR A 420 12.24 -3.10 6.40
N MET A 421 11.44 -3.91 7.09
CA MET A 421 10.63 -3.45 8.22
C MET A 421 11.30 -3.45 9.58
N VAL A 422 12.13 -4.45 9.83
CA VAL A 422 12.52 -4.77 11.20
C VAL A 422 13.99 -4.50 11.42
N PRO A 423 14.38 -3.91 12.57
CA PRO A 423 15.78 -3.68 12.88
C PRO A 423 16.52 -4.99 13.15
N SER A 424 15.79 -6.03 13.58
CA SER A 424 16.37 -7.31 13.97
C SER A 424 15.52 -8.50 13.49
N PRO A 425 16.11 -9.70 13.36
CA PRO A 425 15.40 -10.90 12.92
C PRO A 425 14.23 -11.30 13.82
N GLU A 426 14.31 -11.08 15.13
CA GLU A 426 13.28 -11.47 16.11
C GLU A 426 11.93 -10.80 15.84
N LYS A 427 11.97 -9.60 15.29
CA LYS A 427 10.77 -8.83 14.94
C LYS A 427 10.23 -9.18 13.55
N CYS A 428 10.97 -9.96 12.76
CA CYS A 428 10.57 -10.28 11.39
C CYS A 428 9.32 -11.15 11.35
N VAL A 429 8.42 -10.89 10.41
CA VAL A 429 7.14 -11.60 10.24
C VAL A 429 7.28 -13.12 10.01
N VAL A 430 8.41 -13.55 9.44
CA VAL A 430 8.75 -14.95 9.24
C VAL A 430 9.21 -15.64 10.52
N VAL A 431 9.42 -14.91 11.61
CA VAL A 431 9.67 -15.46 12.94
C VAL A 431 8.36 -15.49 13.72
N LYS A 432 7.99 -16.66 14.22
CA LYS A 432 6.79 -16.87 15.03
C LYS A 432 7.14 -17.72 16.24
N GLY A 433 6.76 -17.26 17.44
CA GLY A 433 7.13 -17.95 18.69
C GLY A 433 8.65 -18.11 18.86
N GLY A 434 9.42 -17.10 18.43
CA GLY A 434 10.88 -17.11 18.49
C GLY A 434 11.59 -17.97 17.44
N HIS A 435 10.86 -18.64 16.55
CA HIS A 435 11.42 -19.55 15.55
C HIS A 435 11.09 -19.13 14.13
N CYS A 436 12.02 -19.30 13.19
CA CYS A 436 11.79 -19.00 11.79
C CYS A 436 10.86 -20.03 11.15
N THR A 437 9.87 -19.56 10.40
CA THR A 437 8.90 -20.41 9.70
C THR A 437 9.37 -20.80 8.30
N VAL A 438 10.51 -20.27 7.81
CA VAL A 438 10.97 -20.44 6.42
C VAL A 438 12.18 -21.39 6.32
N CYS A 439 13.17 -21.24 7.19
CA CYS A 439 14.40 -22.04 7.07
C CYS A 439 14.21 -23.52 7.42
N THR A 440 15.12 -24.36 6.94
CA THR A 440 14.96 -25.82 6.91
C THR A 440 14.75 -26.43 8.28
N ARG A 441 15.48 -25.90 9.28
CA ARG A 441 15.46 -26.42 10.66
C ARG A 441 14.52 -25.64 11.57
N LYS A 442 13.75 -24.69 11.02
CA LYS A 442 12.93 -23.73 11.78
C LYS A 442 13.73 -23.09 12.93
N CYS A 443 14.98 -22.70 12.63
CA CYS A 443 15.95 -22.22 13.62
C CYS A 443 15.40 -21.07 14.48
N PRO A 444 15.88 -20.92 15.72
CA PRO A 444 15.56 -19.77 16.55
C PRO A 444 15.99 -18.46 15.88
N ALA A 445 15.34 -17.36 16.24
CA ALA A 445 15.63 -16.04 15.70
C ALA A 445 17.09 -15.62 15.91
N SER A 446 17.74 -16.08 16.98
CA SER A 446 19.16 -15.84 17.30
C SER A 446 20.14 -16.37 16.24
N ASP A 447 19.74 -17.39 15.48
CA ASP A 447 20.55 -17.96 14.40
C ASP A 447 20.45 -17.15 13.11
N HIS A 448 19.60 -16.13 13.09
CA HIS A 448 19.37 -15.29 11.93
C HIS A 448 20.11 -13.96 12.06
N VAL A 449 20.40 -13.35 10.92
CA VAL A 449 20.91 -11.98 10.86
C VAL A 449 20.19 -11.20 9.79
N LYS A 450 20.06 -9.89 10.03
CA LYS A 450 19.71 -8.94 9.00
C LYS A 450 20.99 -8.39 8.38
N GLU A 451 21.20 -8.60 7.08
CA GLU A 451 22.42 -8.20 6.38
C GLU A 451 22.14 -7.80 4.92
N GLU A 452 23.08 -7.09 4.29
CA GLU A 452 23.02 -6.71 2.87
C GLU A 452 23.63 -7.79 1.96
N LYS A 453 23.43 -9.06 2.32
CA LYS A 453 23.98 -10.21 1.61
C LYS A 453 22.93 -11.31 1.49
N LEU A 454 22.97 -12.05 0.39
CA LEU A 454 22.16 -13.25 0.16
C LEU A 454 23.07 -14.44 -0.04
N TYR A 455 22.65 -15.59 0.47
CA TYR A 455 23.23 -16.87 0.09
C TYR A 455 22.88 -17.19 -1.37
N VAL A 456 23.87 -17.54 -2.17
CA VAL A 456 23.70 -18.00 -3.54
C VAL A 456 24.40 -19.33 -3.74
N ASN A 457 23.80 -20.22 -4.52
CA ASN A 457 24.42 -21.50 -4.86
C ASN A 457 25.38 -21.28 -6.04
N LYS A 458 26.63 -21.71 -5.90
CA LYS A 458 27.67 -21.66 -6.93
C LYS A 458 28.29 -23.03 -7.13
N THR A 459 28.90 -23.23 -8.29
CA THR A 459 29.71 -24.40 -8.59
C THR A 459 31.17 -24.01 -8.72
N ARG A 460 32.07 -24.90 -8.30
CA ARG A 460 33.51 -24.77 -8.55
C ARG A 460 34.06 -26.10 -9.06
N ARG A 461 35.06 -26.02 -9.94
CA ARG A 461 35.77 -27.20 -10.41
C ARG A 461 36.78 -27.63 -9.35
N VAL A 462 36.67 -28.86 -8.89
CA VAL A 462 37.62 -29.48 -7.96
C VAL A 462 38.23 -30.72 -8.60
N ARG A 463 39.55 -30.83 -8.52
CA ARG A 463 40.26 -32.08 -8.82
C ARG A 463 40.30 -32.90 -7.56
N ARG A 464 39.80 -34.13 -7.62
CA ARG A 464 39.91 -35.08 -6.52
C ARG A 464 40.77 -36.25 -6.98
N ILE A 465 41.76 -36.61 -6.16
CA ILE A 465 42.62 -37.76 -6.41
C ILE A 465 41.85 -39.02 -6.04
N VAL A 466 41.81 -40.00 -6.93
CA VAL A 466 41.01 -41.21 -6.68
C VAL A 466 41.57 -42.02 -5.52
N LYS A 467 42.84 -41.89 -5.14
CA LYS A 467 43.36 -42.46 -3.87
C LYS A 467 42.66 -41.90 -2.63
N GLU A 468 42.31 -40.61 -2.59
CA GLU A 468 41.55 -40.02 -1.48
C GLU A 468 40.07 -40.43 -1.52
N MET A 469 39.49 -40.54 -2.73
CA MET A 469 38.18 -41.16 -2.91
C MET A 469 38.19 -42.61 -2.43
N LYS A 470 39.28 -43.32 -2.74
CA LYS A 470 39.56 -44.70 -2.41
C LYS A 470 39.78 -44.86 -0.91
N GLU A 471 40.43 -43.94 -0.21
CA GLU A 471 40.60 -43.98 1.25
C GLU A 471 39.30 -43.67 1.99
N LYS A 472 38.48 -42.72 1.50
CA LYS A 472 37.08 -42.57 1.96
C LYS A 472 36.23 -43.83 1.66
N TYR A 473 36.54 -44.55 0.58
CA TYR A 473 35.94 -45.82 0.12
C TYR A 473 36.48 -47.04 0.88
N GLU A 474 37.72 -47.01 1.39
CA GLU A 474 38.36 -48.10 2.13
C GLU A 474 38.18 -47.97 3.65
N LYS A 475 38.01 -46.77 4.22
CA LYS A 475 37.67 -46.61 5.64
C LYS A 475 36.30 -47.22 6.01
N ASN A 476 35.49 -47.54 5.00
CA ASN A 476 34.20 -48.23 5.10
C ASN A 476 34.29 -49.75 4.78
N LYS A 477 35.50 -50.31 4.61
CA LYS A 477 35.78 -51.63 3.98
C LYS A 477 35.79 -52.84 4.90
N ALA A 478 35.50 -52.69 6.20
CA ALA A 478 35.44 -53.83 7.10
C ALA A 478 34.18 -54.72 6.93
N GLU A 479 33.27 -54.40 6.01
CA GLU A 479 32.08 -55.23 5.70
C GLU A 479 31.97 -55.44 4.18
N SER A 480 32.25 -56.66 3.73
CA SER A 480 32.55 -57.06 2.35
C SER A 480 31.35 -57.17 1.39
N GLU A 481 30.26 -56.41 1.57
CA GLU A 481 29.07 -56.45 0.70
C GLU A 481 28.78 -55.13 -0.06
N LYS A 482 29.61 -54.09 0.15
CA LYS A 482 29.18 -52.67 0.04
C LYS A 482 29.67 -51.84 -1.16
N LYS A 483 29.76 -52.40 -2.37
CA LYS A 483 29.77 -51.55 -3.60
C LYS A 483 28.45 -50.76 -3.71
N SER A 484 27.39 -51.28 -3.07
CA SER A 484 26.10 -50.64 -2.91
C SER A 484 26.16 -49.44 -1.96
N SER A 485 26.90 -49.46 -0.84
CA SER A 485 26.80 -48.42 0.21
C SER A 485 27.01 -46.96 -0.21
N LEU A 486 27.92 -46.63 -1.15
CA LEU A 486 28.13 -45.24 -1.58
C LEU A 486 27.11 -44.80 -2.63
N LEU A 487 26.79 -45.69 -3.59
CA LEU A 487 25.68 -45.45 -4.52
C LEU A 487 24.35 -45.35 -3.77
N GLU A 488 24.11 -46.22 -2.79
CA GLU A 488 23.00 -46.19 -1.84
C GLU A 488 23.01 -44.92 -1.01
N ASN A 489 24.17 -44.42 -0.55
CA ASN A 489 24.25 -43.14 0.16
C ASN A 489 23.88 -41.96 -0.74
N LEU A 490 24.35 -41.95 -1.99
CA LEU A 490 23.99 -40.92 -2.97
C LEU A 490 22.51 -41.02 -3.39
N GLU A 491 21.99 -42.22 -3.58
CA GLU A 491 20.56 -42.48 -3.85
C GLU A 491 19.69 -42.10 -2.65
N LYS A 492 20.17 -42.35 -1.43
CA LYS A 492 19.52 -41.90 -0.20
C LYS A 492 19.54 -40.38 -0.09
N GLU A 493 20.66 -39.73 -0.38
CA GLU A 493 20.76 -38.27 -0.43
C GLU A 493 19.77 -37.69 -1.46
N MET A 494 19.69 -38.26 -2.67
CA MET A 494 18.67 -37.88 -3.66
C MET A 494 17.24 -38.05 -3.14
N LYS A 495 16.96 -39.16 -2.46
CA LYS A 495 15.63 -39.45 -1.90
C LYS A 495 15.28 -38.46 -0.80
N ASP A 496 16.22 -38.15 0.09
CA ASP A 496 16.05 -37.19 1.19
C ASP A 496 15.81 -35.78 0.64
N LEU A 497 16.58 -35.34 -0.36
CA LEU A 497 16.38 -34.05 -1.05
C LEU A 497 15.00 -33.96 -1.72
N THR A 498 14.53 -35.06 -2.33
CA THR A 498 13.21 -35.13 -2.97
C THR A 498 12.07 -35.07 -1.94
N ALA A 499 12.22 -35.75 -0.81
CA ALA A 499 11.27 -35.71 0.29
C ALA A 499 11.19 -34.30 0.90
N GLU A 500 12.32 -33.62 1.07
CA GLU A 500 12.37 -32.23 1.51
C GLU A 500 11.67 -31.28 0.53
N LYS A 501 11.95 -31.37 -0.78
CA LYS A 501 11.23 -30.60 -1.83
C LYS A 501 9.72 -30.74 -1.66
N THR A 502 9.24 -31.96 -1.42
CA THR A 502 7.81 -32.26 -1.26
C THR A 502 7.22 -31.59 -0.03
N ARG A 503 7.91 -31.66 1.12
CA ARG A 503 7.47 -31.02 2.36
C ARG A 503 7.32 -29.51 2.20
N TRP A 504 8.29 -28.85 1.56
CA TRP A 504 8.30 -27.39 1.40
C TRP A 504 7.26 -26.89 0.39
N LEU A 505 7.00 -27.69 -0.64
CA LEU A 505 5.92 -27.44 -1.59
C LEU A 505 4.55 -27.50 -0.87
N GLU A 506 4.38 -28.43 0.06
CA GLU A 506 3.17 -28.52 0.89
C GLU A 506 3.01 -27.28 1.78
N GLU A 507 4.05 -26.86 2.49
CA GLU A 507 3.99 -25.65 3.33
C GLU A 507 3.61 -24.39 2.52
N SER A 508 4.19 -24.24 1.32
CA SER A 508 3.84 -23.12 0.43
C SER A 508 2.38 -23.15 0.00
N TYR A 509 1.83 -24.34 -0.27
CA TYR A 509 0.41 -24.51 -0.55
C TYR A 509 -0.48 -24.17 0.64
N GLN A 510 -0.11 -24.60 1.85
CA GLN A 510 -0.86 -24.26 3.07
C GLN A 510 -0.95 -22.75 3.31
N HIS A 511 0.10 -21.99 2.96
CA HIS A 511 0.05 -20.52 2.99
C HIS A 511 -1.00 -19.94 2.02
N VAL A 512 -1.13 -20.50 0.81
CA VAL A 512 -2.16 -20.08 -0.15
C VAL A 512 -3.56 -20.39 0.37
N VAL A 513 -3.77 -21.60 0.92
CA VAL A 513 -5.06 -21.98 1.51
C VAL A 513 -5.41 -21.07 2.68
N ARG A 514 -4.44 -20.74 3.53
CA ARG A 514 -4.64 -19.80 4.64
C ARG A 514 -5.07 -18.43 4.13
N LEU A 515 -4.40 -17.89 3.11
CA LEU A 515 -4.77 -16.61 2.50
C LEU A 515 -6.19 -16.62 1.94
N GLU A 516 -6.60 -17.70 1.27
CA GLU A 516 -7.97 -17.85 0.77
C GLU A 516 -9.03 -17.81 1.90
N GLN A 517 -8.68 -18.29 3.09
CA GLN A 517 -9.58 -18.27 4.24
C GLN A 517 -9.73 -16.86 4.84
N ILE A 518 -8.64 -16.10 4.97
CA ILE A 518 -8.63 -14.85 5.75
C ILE A 518 -8.74 -13.57 4.90
N ALA A 519 -8.27 -13.58 3.65
CA ALA A 519 -8.21 -12.39 2.82
C ALA A 519 -9.57 -12.04 2.21
N LEU A 520 -9.88 -10.75 2.18
CA LEU A 520 -11.09 -10.24 1.55
C LEU A 520 -11.06 -10.51 0.03
N ASN A 521 -9.92 -10.23 -0.60
CA ASN A 521 -9.63 -10.63 -1.98
C ASN A 521 -8.30 -11.41 -2.04
N VAL A 522 -8.39 -12.72 -2.23
CA VAL A 522 -7.22 -13.60 -2.41
C VAL A 522 -6.72 -13.61 -3.85
N ASP A 523 -7.60 -13.34 -4.82
CA ASP A 523 -7.34 -13.41 -6.26
C ASP A 523 -6.60 -12.15 -6.77
N SER A 524 -5.71 -11.61 -5.94
CA SER A 524 -4.91 -10.41 -6.23
C SER A 524 -3.61 -10.75 -6.98
N VAL A 525 -3.03 -9.75 -7.67
CA VAL A 525 -1.73 -9.89 -8.34
C VAL A 525 -0.67 -10.51 -7.42
N SER A 526 -0.63 -10.07 -6.14
CA SER A 526 0.35 -10.55 -5.15
C SER A 526 0.27 -12.04 -4.84
N THR A 527 -0.91 -12.65 -4.96
CA THR A 527 -1.08 -14.10 -4.83
C THR A 527 -0.81 -14.78 -6.16
N HIS A 528 -1.32 -14.24 -7.26
CA HIS A 528 -1.25 -14.88 -8.58
C HIS A 528 0.17 -15.03 -9.13
N VAL A 529 1.08 -14.09 -8.84
CA VAL A 529 2.51 -14.21 -9.23
C VAL A 529 3.17 -15.47 -8.69
N HIS A 530 2.62 -16.05 -7.63
CA HIS A 530 3.12 -17.25 -6.96
C HIS A 530 2.41 -18.53 -7.42
N LEU A 531 1.19 -18.43 -7.96
CA LEU A 531 0.38 -19.59 -8.32
C LEU A 531 0.99 -20.39 -9.47
N ASP A 532 1.55 -19.74 -10.49
CA ASP A 532 2.10 -20.44 -11.66
C ASP A 532 3.23 -21.40 -11.26
N PHE A 533 4.15 -20.94 -10.41
CA PHE A 533 5.22 -21.77 -9.85
C PHE A 533 4.67 -22.94 -9.03
N LEU A 534 3.70 -22.69 -8.14
CA LEU A 534 3.11 -23.76 -7.32
C LEU A 534 2.34 -24.77 -8.16
N ILE A 535 1.59 -24.33 -9.17
CA ILE A 535 0.86 -25.21 -10.09
C ILE A 535 1.82 -26.12 -10.84
N GLU A 536 2.89 -25.56 -11.40
CA GLU A 536 3.93 -26.33 -12.10
C GLU A 536 4.53 -27.40 -11.19
N LYS A 537 4.99 -27.01 -9.99
CA LYS A 537 5.62 -27.96 -9.06
C LYS A 537 4.66 -28.98 -8.47
N MET A 538 3.39 -28.63 -8.29
CA MET A 538 2.36 -29.61 -7.87
C MET A 538 2.02 -30.60 -8.99
N LYS A 539 2.06 -30.17 -10.27
CA LYS A 539 1.93 -31.08 -11.42
C LYS A 539 3.09 -32.07 -11.50
N GLU A 540 4.33 -31.60 -11.32
CA GLU A 540 5.51 -32.49 -11.24
C GLU A 540 5.36 -33.54 -10.13
N LYS A 541 4.75 -33.17 -9.00
CA LYS A 541 4.49 -34.08 -7.87
C LYS A 541 3.35 -35.08 -8.16
N GLY A 542 2.44 -34.77 -9.08
CA GLY A 542 1.25 -35.59 -9.38
C GLY A 542 0.07 -35.36 -8.43
N ASP A 543 0.03 -34.23 -7.70
CA ASP A 543 -1.03 -33.91 -6.73
C ASP A 543 -2.22 -33.21 -7.42
N THR A 544 -3.05 -34.00 -8.11
CA THR A 544 -4.10 -33.50 -9.01
C THR A 544 -5.17 -32.67 -8.30
N GLU A 545 -5.54 -33.00 -7.06
CA GLU A 545 -6.52 -32.25 -6.27
C GLU A 545 -6.02 -30.84 -5.96
N LYS A 546 -4.77 -30.71 -5.49
CA LYS A 546 -4.18 -29.39 -5.21
C LYS A 546 -3.97 -28.59 -6.48
N VAL A 547 -3.57 -29.22 -7.57
CA VAL A 547 -3.46 -28.57 -8.89
C VAL A 547 -4.81 -28.01 -9.31
N GLN A 548 -5.88 -28.81 -9.22
CA GLN A 548 -7.22 -28.35 -9.59
C GLN A 548 -7.62 -27.13 -8.76
N LYS A 549 -7.43 -27.17 -7.44
CA LYS A 549 -7.75 -26.03 -6.58
C LYS A 549 -6.94 -24.78 -6.94
N LEU A 550 -5.62 -24.91 -7.14
CA LEU A 550 -4.79 -23.77 -7.55
C LEU A 550 -5.17 -23.23 -8.93
N GLU A 551 -5.56 -24.10 -9.88
CA GLU A 551 -6.05 -23.69 -11.20
C GLU A 551 -7.43 -23.02 -11.13
N GLU A 552 -8.32 -23.46 -10.24
CA GLU A 552 -9.59 -22.78 -9.96
C GLU A 552 -9.33 -21.38 -9.44
N MET A 553 -8.45 -21.21 -8.45
CA MET A 553 -8.01 -19.89 -7.97
C MET A 553 -7.44 -19.06 -9.12
N ARG A 554 -6.57 -19.66 -9.96
CA ARG A 554 -5.98 -18.99 -11.13
C ARG A 554 -7.04 -18.48 -12.11
N LYS A 555 -8.14 -19.24 -12.31
CA LYS A 555 -9.24 -18.89 -13.23
C LYS A 555 -10.15 -17.78 -12.69
N ARG A 556 -10.22 -17.58 -11.37
CA ARG A 556 -11.00 -16.48 -10.76
C ARG A 556 -10.45 -15.09 -11.05
N VAL A 557 -9.28 -15.00 -11.68
CA VAL A 557 -8.61 -13.73 -12.00
C VAL A 557 -9.46 -12.85 -12.91
N ASP A 558 -9.73 -11.63 -12.47
CA ASP A 558 -10.36 -10.61 -13.29
C ASP A 558 -9.34 -10.05 -14.32
N GLU A 559 -9.80 -9.29 -15.31
CA GLU A 559 -8.91 -8.81 -16.37
C GLU A 559 -7.98 -7.66 -15.94
N GLY A 560 -8.24 -7.00 -14.81
CA GLY A 560 -7.44 -5.92 -14.22
C GLY A 560 -6.25 -6.53 -13.50
N THR A 561 -6.48 -7.57 -12.71
CA THR A 561 -5.42 -8.44 -12.19
C THR A 561 -4.62 -9.07 -13.35
N ARG A 562 -5.28 -9.53 -14.42
CA ARG A 562 -4.59 -10.04 -15.63
C ARG A 562 -3.74 -8.98 -16.34
N ALA A 563 -4.19 -7.73 -16.40
CA ALA A 563 -3.41 -6.60 -16.92
C ALA A 563 -2.20 -6.30 -16.02
N GLY A 564 -2.39 -6.28 -14.70
CA GLY A 564 -1.32 -6.14 -13.72
C GLY A 564 -0.25 -7.23 -13.84
N LEU A 565 -0.67 -8.49 -14.01
CA LEU A 565 0.23 -9.63 -14.25
C LEU A 565 1.02 -9.45 -15.56
N ARG A 566 0.35 -9.10 -16.67
CA ARG A 566 1.02 -8.86 -17.97
C ARG A 566 2.09 -7.77 -17.88
N TYR A 567 1.83 -6.70 -17.14
CA TYR A 567 2.80 -5.64 -16.91
C TYR A 567 3.99 -6.11 -16.05
N MET A 568 3.74 -6.85 -14.96
CA MET A 568 4.79 -7.42 -14.09
C MET A 568 5.71 -8.38 -14.86
N PHE A 569 5.14 -9.30 -15.63
CA PHE A 569 5.90 -10.25 -16.44
C PHE A 569 6.60 -9.60 -17.64
N GLY A 570 6.00 -8.55 -18.23
CA GLY A 570 6.63 -7.75 -19.30
C GLY A 570 7.92 -7.06 -18.87
N LYS A 571 7.99 -6.54 -17.62
CA LYS A 571 9.24 -6.01 -17.05
C LYS A 571 10.27 -7.10 -16.75
N LEU A 572 9.85 -8.28 -16.28
CA LEU A 572 10.77 -9.40 -16.00
C LEU A 572 11.43 -9.95 -17.28
N ALA A 573 10.73 -9.96 -18.40
CA ALA A 573 11.27 -10.35 -19.71
C ALA A 573 12.28 -9.34 -20.27
N ALA A 574 12.09 -8.04 -20.00
CA ALA A 574 13.00 -6.98 -20.44
C ALA A 574 14.31 -6.88 -19.61
N GLY A 575 14.40 -7.58 -18.48
CA GLY A 575 15.54 -7.53 -17.55
C GLY A 575 16.61 -8.62 -17.73
N LYS A 576 16.47 -9.55 -18.69
CA LYS A 576 17.51 -10.54 -19.01
C LYS A 576 18.26 -10.13 -20.28
N PRO A 577 19.50 -9.59 -20.19
CA PRO A 577 20.38 -9.62 -21.35
C PRO A 577 20.74 -11.09 -21.61
N VAL A 578 20.28 -11.62 -22.72
CA VAL A 578 20.85 -12.84 -23.31
C VAL A 578 22.30 -12.50 -23.65
N LYS A 579 23.25 -12.93 -22.81
CA LYS A 579 24.64 -13.06 -23.26
C LYS A 579 24.69 -14.27 -24.18
N GLU A 580 24.45 -14.02 -25.46
CA GLU A 580 24.93 -14.89 -26.52
C GLU A 580 26.47 -14.86 -26.50
N THR A 581 27.06 -15.86 -25.86
CA THR A 581 28.42 -16.28 -26.20
C THR A 581 28.29 -17.37 -27.26
N VAL A 582 28.33 -16.96 -28.52
CA VAL A 582 28.65 -17.83 -29.64
C VAL A 582 30.13 -17.64 -29.95
N LYS A 583 30.85 -18.76 -30.00
CA LYS A 583 32.24 -18.85 -30.47
C LYS A 583 32.36 -18.45 -31.93
#